data_AF-A0A838P8M9-F1
#
_entry.id   AF-A0A838P8M9-F1
#
_cell.length_a   1.000
_cell.length_b   1.000
_cell.length_c   1.000
_cell.angle_alpha   90.00
_cell.angle_beta   90.00
_cell.angle_gamma   90.00
#
_symmetry.space_group_name_H-M   'P 1'
#
loop_
_entity.id
_entity.type
_entity.pdbx_description
1 polymer ?
#
loop_
_entity_poly.entity_id
_entity_poly.type
_entity_poly.pdbx_seq_one_letter_code
_entity_poly.pdbx_strand_id
1 'polypeptide(L)'
;MKAQAGRRAGRGIGTICSTMGWEKRGAHSYYYRKEREGSRVKSVYVGRGEIAQMISQIQETSPMLEKLARATRLPEQVKREKVDAALEKATDLIQLLTQATLLAAGFHTHHRQWRRTRNADCG
;
A
#
# COMPACT_ATOMS: atom_id res chain seq x y z
N MET A 1 41.40 -36.90 15.84
CA MET A 1 40.12 -37.65 15.73
C MET A 1 39.15 -36.82 14.91
N LYS A 2 38.55 -37.42 13.86
CA LYS A 2 37.81 -36.74 12.80
C LYS A 2 36.43 -36.26 13.28
N ALA A 3 36.07 -34.99 13.01
CA ALA A 3 34.71 -34.48 13.14
C ALA A 3 33.87 -34.96 11.94
N GLN A 4 32.77 -35.66 12.22
CA GLN A 4 31.82 -36.14 11.23
C GLN A 4 30.86 -35.02 10.79
N ALA A 5 30.64 -34.97 9.47
CA ALA A 5 29.68 -34.11 8.80
C ALA A 5 28.23 -34.57 9.02
N GLY A 6 27.34 -33.63 9.34
CA GLY A 6 25.88 -33.80 9.36
C GLY A 6 25.23 -33.17 8.12
N ARG A 7 24.37 -33.93 7.43
CA ARG A 7 23.74 -33.65 6.13
C ARG A 7 22.38 -32.93 6.25
N ARG A 8 22.15 -31.99 5.31
CA ARG A 8 20.95 -31.72 4.46
C ARG A 8 19.59 -31.27 5.05
N ALA A 9 19.00 -30.24 4.42
CA ALA A 9 17.68 -30.22 3.74
C ALA A 9 17.44 -28.80 3.18
N GLY A 10 17.23 -28.54 1.89
CA GLY A 10 16.07 -28.97 1.09
C GLY A 10 15.07 -27.79 1.00
N ARG A 11 15.28 -26.85 0.06
CA ARG A 11 14.41 -25.69 -0.18
C ARG A 11 13.10 -26.16 -0.83
N GLY A 12 12.06 -26.38 -0.03
CA GLY A 12 10.72 -26.73 -0.51
C GLY A 12 10.04 -25.55 -1.20
N ILE A 13 9.59 -25.77 -2.43
CA ILE A 13 8.70 -24.88 -3.19
C ILE A 13 7.37 -24.86 -2.44
N GLY A 14 7.14 -23.80 -1.67
CA GLY A 14 5.91 -23.62 -0.91
C GLY A 14 4.79 -23.18 -1.85
N THR A 15 3.91 -24.10 -2.20
CA THR A 15 2.61 -23.83 -2.82
C THR A 15 1.86 -22.79 -1.99
N ILE A 16 1.78 -21.55 -2.50
CA ILE A 16 1.02 -20.47 -1.85
C ILE A 16 -0.45 -20.63 -2.29
N CYS A 17 -1.17 -21.56 -1.67
CA CYS A 17 -2.63 -21.51 -1.73
C CYS A 17 -3.09 -20.38 -0.80
N SER A 18 -3.20 -19.17 -1.33
CA SER A 18 -3.77 -18.03 -0.60
C SER A 18 -5.28 -18.18 -0.52
N THR A 19 -5.78 -18.83 0.53
CA THR A 19 -7.16 -18.63 0.99
C THR A 19 -7.24 -17.19 1.52
N MET A 20 -7.44 -16.26 0.58
CA MET A 20 -7.67 -14.79 0.60
C MET A 20 -7.09 -13.88 1.70
N GLY A 21 -6.94 -14.35 2.95
CA GLY A 21 -6.29 -13.64 4.06
C GLY A 21 -5.06 -14.33 4.66
N TRP A 22 -4.80 -15.60 4.37
CA TRP A 22 -3.63 -16.30 4.93
C TRP A 22 -2.43 -16.29 4.00
N GLU A 23 -1.28 -15.84 4.52
CA GLU A 23 0.00 -15.86 3.84
C GLU A 23 1.01 -16.70 4.62
N LYS A 24 1.48 -17.80 4.01
CA LYS A 24 2.50 -18.67 4.59
C LYS A 24 3.88 -18.29 4.08
N ARG A 25 4.77 -17.88 4.99
CA ARG A 25 6.20 -17.61 4.70
C ARG A 25 7.07 -18.49 5.59
N GLY A 26 7.68 -19.52 5.02
CA GLY A 26 8.48 -20.50 5.75
C GLY A 26 7.67 -21.24 6.81
N ALA A 27 8.17 -21.25 8.06
CA ALA A 27 7.50 -21.87 9.22
C ALA A 27 6.40 -20.98 9.85
N HIS A 28 6.09 -19.85 9.23
CA HIS A 28 5.24 -18.82 9.82
C HIS A 28 4.02 -18.58 8.92
N SER A 29 2.83 -18.58 9.50
CA SER A 29 1.58 -18.22 8.82
C SER A 29 1.06 -16.91 9.36
N TYR A 30 0.91 -15.94 8.48
CA TYR A 30 0.47 -14.59 8.78
C TYR A 30 -0.95 -14.39 8.25
N TYR A 31 -1.80 -13.77 9.05
CA TYR A 31 -3.13 -13.40 8.63
C TYR A 31 -3.15 -11.91 8.29
N TYR A 32 -3.61 -11.62 7.08
CA TYR A 32 -3.83 -10.30 6.55
C TYR A 32 -5.32 -10.11 6.30
N ARG A 33 -5.87 -9.03 6.84
CA ARG A 33 -7.21 -8.57 6.51
C ARG A 33 -7.15 -7.67 5.29
N LYS A 34 -8.09 -7.83 4.35
CA LYS A 34 -8.25 -6.91 3.22
C LYS A 34 -9.25 -5.82 3.61
N GLU A 35 -8.83 -4.58 3.57
CA GLU A 35 -9.68 -3.42 3.80
C GLU A 35 -9.73 -2.56 2.54
N ARG A 36 -10.94 -2.17 2.12
CA ARG A 36 -11.12 -1.18 1.05
C ARG A 36 -11.20 0.21 1.67
N GLU A 37 -10.33 1.10 1.22
CA GLU A 37 -10.37 2.53 1.52
C GLU A 37 -10.51 3.26 0.18
N GLY A 38 -11.72 3.74 -0.10
CA GLY A 38 -12.08 4.30 -1.40
C GLY A 38 -11.82 3.34 -2.56
N SER A 39 -10.98 3.76 -3.52
CA SER A 39 -10.60 2.99 -4.71
C SER A 39 -9.45 2.01 -4.48
N ARG A 40 -8.79 2.02 -3.31
CA ARG A 40 -7.60 1.20 -3.03
C ARG A 40 -7.91 0.10 -2.02
N VAL A 41 -7.36 -1.10 -2.27
CA VAL A 41 -7.43 -2.24 -1.33
C VAL A 41 -6.12 -2.32 -0.54
N LYS A 42 -6.19 -2.15 0.78
CA LYS A 42 -5.05 -2.28 1.69
C LYS A 42 -5.05 -3.65 2.37
N SER A 43 -3.87 -4.24 2.50
CA SER A 43 -3.68 -5.46 3.30
C SER A 43 -3.18 -5.05 4.69
N VAL A 44 -3.96 -5.32 5.73
CA VAL A 44 -3.65 -4.99 7.13
C VAL A 44 -3.16 -6.25 7.82
N TYR A 45 -1.96 -6.18 8.41
CA TYR A 45 -1.41 -7.28 9.19
C TYR A 45 -2.19 -7.42 10.50
N VAL A 46 -2.74 -8.60 10.75
CA VAL A 46 -3.55 -8.90 11.94
C VAL A 46 -2.72 -9.66 12.97
N GLY A 47 -1.88 -10.59 12.52
CA GLY A 47 -1.06 -11.39 13.42
C GLY A 47 -0.58 -12.68 12.78
N ARG A 48 0.02 -13.53 13.63
CA ARG A 48 0.55 -14.84 13.27
C ARG A 48 0.01 -15.90 14.25
N GLY A 49 -0.11 -17.15 13.79
CA GLY A 49 -0.34 -18.31 14.67
C GLY A 49 -1.77 -18.35 15.24
N GLU A 50 -1.91 -18.88 16.45
CA GLU A 50 -3.21 -19.17 17.08
C GLU A 50 -4.09 -17.93 17.28
N ILE A 51 -3.49 -16.78 17.60
CA ILE A 51 -4.21 -15.50 17.73
C ILE A 51 -4.85 -15.11 16.39
N ALA A 52 -4.11 -15.26 15.29
CA ALA A 52 -4.63 -14.98 13.96
C ALA A 52 -5.74 -15.97 13.55
N GLN A 53 -5.64 -17.23 14.00
CA GLN A 53 -6.65 -18.24 13.75
C GLN A 53 -7.96 -17.94 14.47
N MET A 54 -7.87 -17.59 15.75
CA MET A 54 -9.02 -17.17 16.55
C MET A 54 -9.71 -15.94 15.94
N ILE A 55 -8.93 -14.93 15.51
CA ILE A 55 -9.49 -13.74 14.86
C ILE A 55 -10.16 -14.10 13.53
N SER A 56 -9.55 -14.96 12.71
CA SER A 56 -10.15 -15.38 11.44
C SER A 56 -11.50 -16.10 11.65
N GLN A 57 -11.61 -16.94 12.68
CA GLN A 57 -12.84 -17.65 13.01
C GLN A 57 -13.94 -16.72 13.54
N ILE A 58 -13.57 -15.72 14.36
CA ILE A 58 -14.51 -14.70 14.82
C ILE A 58 -15.04 -13.87 13.64
N GLN A 59 -14.18 -13.55 12.67
CA GLN A 59 -14.60 -12.82 11.47
C GLN A 59 -15.51 -13.66 10.55
N GLU A 60 -15.20 -14.95 10.35
CA GLU A 60 -16.02 -15.86 9.54
C GLU A 60 -17.41 -16.11 10.14
N THR A 61 -17.51 -16.16 11.47
CA THR A 61 -18.76 -16.47 12.18
C THR A 61 -19.71 -15.29 12.34
N SER A 62 -19.26 -14.05 12.11
CA SER A 62 -20.06 -12.84 12.36
C SER A 62 -20.14 -11.89 11.16
N PRO A 63 -20.84 -12.26 10.08
CA PRO A 63 -21.14 -11.36 8.97
C PRO A 63 -21.92 -10.09 9.42
N MET A 64 -22.60 -10.16 10.56
CA MET A 64 -23.30 -9.03 11.17
C MET A 64 -22.34 -7.99 11.77
N LEU A 65 -21.23 -8.41 12.39
CA LEU A 65 -20.21 -7.51 12.91
C LEU A 65 -19.49 -6.76 11.78
N GLU A 66 -19.21 -7.43 10.65
CA GLU A 66 -18.65 -6.75 9.48
C GLU A 66 -19.61 -5.74 8.86
N LYS A 67 -20.92 -6.03 8.86
CA LYS A 67 -21.93 -5.08 8.37
C LYS A 67 -22.01 -3.84 9.28
N LEU A 68 -22.00 -4.03 10.59
CA LEU A 68 -21.99 -2.94 11.57
C LEU A 68 -20.71 -2.10 11.48
N ALA A 69 -19.54 -2.74 11.38
CA ALA A 69 -18.26 -2.05 11.21
C ALA A 69 -18.17 -1.28 9.88
N ARG A 70 -18.81 -1.79 8.81
CA ARG A 70 -18.95 -1.04 7.55
C ARG A 70 -19.88 0.16 7.71
N ALA A 71 -21.01 -0.01 8.38
CA ALA A 71 -21.99 1.06 8.60
C ALA A 71 -21.42 2.23 9.43
N THR A 72 -20.59 1.95 10.43
CA THR A 72 -19.96 2.98 11.27
C THR A 72 -18.81 3.71 10.59
N ARG A 73 -18.17 3.13 9.57
CA ARG A 73 -17.04 3.75 8.83
C ARG A 73 -17.45 4.70 7.71
N LEU A 74 -18.68 4.61 7.21
CA LEU A 74 -19.22 5.51 6.17
C LEU A 74 -19.04 7.01 6.50
N PRO A 75 -19.36 7.52 7.71
CA PRO A 75 -19.22 8.94 8.00
C PRO A 75 -17.76 9.42 8.08
N GLU A 76 -16.83 8.57 8.49
CA GLU A 76 -15.41 8.92 8.57
C GLU A 76 -14.75 8.96 7.17
N GLN A 77 -15.16 8.06 6.28
CA GLN A 77 -14.67 8.02 4.90
C GLN A 77 -15.08 9.26 4.11
N VAL A 78 -16.33 9.71 4.24
CA VAL A 78 -16.81 10.93 3.57
C VAL A 78 -16.03 12.18 3.99
N LYS A 79 -15.59 12.26 5.26
CA LYS A 79 -14.76 13.37 5.73
C LYS A 79 -13.35 13.34 5.12
N ARG A 80 -12.76 12.16 4.99
CA ARG A 80 -11.43 11.98 4.38
C ARG A 80 -11.45 12.28 2.88
N GLU A 81 -12.45 11.77 2.16
CA GLU A 81 -12.60 12.00 0.72
C GLU A 81 -12.70 13.48 0.35
N LYS A 82 -13.37 14.29 1.18
CA LYS A 82 -13.45 15.75 0.97
C LYS A 82 -12.10 16.44 1.15
N VAL A 83 -11.31 16.00 2.13
CA VAL A 83 -9.96 16.54 2.39
C VAL A 83 -9.03 16.14 1.26
N ASP A 84 -9.07 14.88 0.82
CA ASP A 84 -8.25 14.37 -0.28
C ASP A 84 -8.55 15.11 -1.58
N ALA A 85 -9.83 15.32 -1.92
CA ALA A 85 -10.23 16.06 -3.11
C ALA A 85 -9.79 17.54 -3.06
N ALA A 86 -9.79 18.17 -1.88
CA ALA A 86 -9.26 19.53 -1.73
C ALA A 86 -7.73 19.57 -1.89
N LEU A 87 -7.03 18.55 -1.38
CA LEU A 87 -5.58 18.43 -1.48
C LEU A 87 -5.13 18.20 -2.92
N GLU A 88 -5.87 17.38 -3.69
CA GLU A 88 -5.60 17.11 -5.09
C GLU A 88 -5.69 18.38 -5.93
N LYS A 89 -6.77 19.16 -5.77
CA LYS A 89 -6.93 20.46 -6.43
C LYS A 89 -5.81 21.44 -6.08
N ALA A 90 -5.41 21.51 -4.81
CA ALA A 90 -4.30 22.37 -4.39
C ALA A 90 -2.97 21.92 -5.02
N THR A 91 -2.74 20.61 -5.09
CA THR A 91 -1.53 20.03 -5.70
C THR A 91 -1.46 20.33 -7.19
N ASP A 92 -2.58 20.22 -7.91
CA ASP A 92 -2.66 20.54 -9.34
C ASP A 92 -2.34 22.02 -9.61
N LEU A 93 -2.90 22.92 -8.79
CA LEU A 93 -2.61 24.36 -8.90
C LEU A 93 -1.13 24.67 -8.64
N ILE A 94 -0.53 24.06 -7.62
CA ILE A 94 0.90 24.22 -7.31
C ILE A 94 1.75 23.69 -8.47
N GLN A 95 1.41 22.52 -9.03
CA GLN A 95 2.14 21.95 -10.16
C GLN A 95 2.06 22.86 -11.39
N LEU A 96 0.88 23.40 -11.70
CA LEU A 96 0.70 24.33 -12.82
C LEU A 96 1.51 25.62 -12.63
N LEU A 97 1.45 26.23 -11.44
CA LEU A 97 2.23 27.42 -11.13
C LEU A 97 3.74 27.14 -11.21
N THR A 98 4.19 26.00 -10.70
CA THR A 98 5.60 25.60 -10.76
C THR A 98 6.06 25.37 -12.19
N GLN A 99 5.23 24.76 -13.03
CA GLN A 99 5.53 24.60 -14.45
C GLN A 99 5.62 25.95 -15.16
N ALA A 100 4.67 26.86 -14.91
CA ALA A 100 4.66 28.19 -15.50
C ALA A 100 5.89 29.02 -15.10
N THR A 101 6.29 28.99 -13.82
CA THR A 101 7.48 29.72 -13.34
C THR A 101 8.77 29.15 -13.92
N LEU A 102 8.90 27.82 -14.00
CA LEU A 102 10.06 27.17 -14.61
C LEU A 102 10.16 27.49 -16.10
N LEU A 103 9.04 27.46 -16.83
CA LEU A 103 8.99 27.87 -18.24
C LEU A 103 9.38 29.34 -18.42
N ALA A 104 8.86 30.25 -17.60
CA ALA A 104 9.19 31.67 -17.64
C ALA A 104 10.67 31.94 -17.31
N ALA A 105 11.26 31.14 -16.43
CA ALA A 105 12.68 31.18 -16.10
C ALA A 105 13.58 30.50 -17.17
N GLY A 106 13.02 30.09 -18.31
CA GLY A 106 13.76 29.50 -19.41
C GLY A 106 14.19 28.05 -19.16
N PHE A 107 13.47 27.31 -18.32
CA PHE A 107 13.63 25.87 -18.17
C PHE A 107 12.60 25.13 -19.04
N HIS A 108 12.96 23.97 -19.56
CA HIS A 108 12.05 23.07 -20.27
C HIS A 108 12.17 21.66 -19.70
N THR A 109 11.17 20.84 -19.94
CA THR A 109 11.16 19.44 -19.49
C THR A 109 11.76 18.53 -20.57
N HIS A 110 12.82 17.80 -20.24
CA HIS A 110 13.45 16.79 -21.09
C HIS A 110 13.49 15.45 -20.33
N HIS A 111 12.82 14.41 -20.86
CA HIS A 111 12.63 13.12 -20.19
C HIS A 111 12.20 13.23 -18.71
N ARG A 112 11.18 14.07 -18.43
CA ARG A 112 10.64 14.31 -17.07
C ARG A 112 11.63 14.97 -16.10
N GLN A 113 12.73 15.53 -16.59
CA GLN A 113 13.69 16.33 -15.84
C GLN A 113 13.68 17.77 -16.35
N TRP A 114 13.74 18.75 -15.46
CA TRP A 114 13.86 20.16 -15.85
C TRP A 114 15.30 20.48 -16.24
N ARG A 115 15.49 21.10 -17.40
CA ARG A 115 16.79 21.56 -17.88
C ARG A 115 16.72 23.03 -18.28
N ARG A 116 17.77 23.78 -17.94
CA ARG A 116 17.92 25.19 -18.32
C ARG A 116 18.25 25.28 -19.80
N THR A 117 17.58 26.17 -20.51
CA THR A 117 17.82 26.40 -21.93
C THR A 117 19.06 27.27 -22.08
N ARG A 118 20.03 26.86 -22.92
CA ARG A 118 21.35 27.52 -23.03
C ARG A 118 21.29 28.95 -23.61
N ASN A 119 20.13 29.36 -24.15
CA ASN A 119 19.92 30.66 -24.80
C ASN A 119 19.12 31.66 -23.93
N ALA A 120 18.84 31.35 -22.65
CA ALA A 120 18.05 32.25 -21.79
C ALA A 120 18.86 33.43 -21.21
N ASP A 121 20.20 33.42 -21.35
CA ASP A 121 21.11 34.45 -20.82
C ASP A 121 21.69 35.34 -21.94
N CYS A 122 20.83 35.82 -22.84
CA CYS A 122 21.17 36.89 -23.78
C CYS A 122 20.22 38.07 -23.53
N GLY A 123 20.44 38.79 -22.43
CA GLY A 123 19.74 40.01 -22.06
C GLY A 123 20.61 40.84 -21.15
#